data_AF-A0A2N1RVF5-F1
#
_entry.id   AF-A0A2N1RVF5-F1
#
_cell.length_a   1.000
_cell.length_b   1.000
_cell.length_c   1.000
_cell.angle_alpha   90.00
_cell.angle_beta   90.00
_cell.angle_gamma   90.00
#
_symmetry.space_group_name_H-M   'P 1'
#
loop_
_entity.id
_entity.type
_entity.pdbx_description
1 polymer ?
#
loop_
_entity_poly.entity_id
_entity_poly.type
_entity_poly.pdbx_seq_one_letter_code
_entity_poly.pdbx_strand_id
1 'polypeptide(L)'
;MKKTLTILLFFSIIITGMAEVKEFKKFQLLPIDDSAADKEFYIYIQKFKTAVKSRNLTTLRNLIAHDVAFTFESQDGINGLIKLWNLDRNPQNSKFWYEMDKVLSMGSSFYDENKTTQAYPYLFVIFPADYDSHEYSAVTGKKVNVRQTPSSKSPVIETLDYEIVKTAWSAEDTVSEKVNGINGTWVKVQTSTGKTGYVFSHYIHSPIGPRAIFEKRSEGWVLTAFVSGD
;
A
#
# COMPACT_ATOMS: atom_id res chain seq x y z
N MET A 1 18.93 78.36 -5.04
CA MET A 1 18.88 77.10 -5.84
C MET A 1 18.33 75.98 -4.96
N LYS A 2 17.04 75.65 -5.08
CA LYS A 2 16.40 74.56 -4.33
C LYS A 2 16.57 73.25 -5.10
N LYS A 3 17.19 72.24 -4.50
CA LYS A 3 17.30 70.88 -5.06
C LYS A 3 16.05 70.10 -4.66
N THR A 4 15.28 69.64 -5.65
CA THR A 4 14.14 68.75 -5.46
C THR A 4 14.66 67.31 -5.49
N LEU A 5 14.41 66.55 -4.40
CA LEU A 5 14.78 65.15 -4.26
C LEU A 5 13.60 64.29 -4.72
N THR A 6 13.73 63.62 -5.86
CA THR A 6 12.73 62.66 -6.35
C THR A 6 13.03 61.29 -5.73
N ILE A 7 12.15 60.80 -4.86
CA ILE A 7 12.21 59.46 -4.30
C ILE A 7 11.41 58.54 -5.24
N LEU A 8 12.09 57.64 -5.96
CA LEU A 8 11.44 56.50 -6.62
C LEU A 8 11.21 55.39 -5.58
N LEU A 9 9.95 55.10 -5.26
CA LEU A 9 9.59 53.86 -4.57
C LEU A 9 9.56 52.70 -5.58
N PHE A 10 10.46 51.74 -5.40
CA PHE A 10 10.36 50.42 -6.03
C PHE A 10 9.38 49.56 -5.22
N PHE A 11 8.20 49.28 -5.78
CA PHE A 11 7.33 48.21 -5.28
C PHE A 11 7.89 46.87 -5.76
N SER A 12 8.56 46.14 -4.87
CA SER A 12 8.95 44.76 -5.15
C SER A 12 7.73 43.86 -4.92
N ILE A 13 7.16 43.33 -6.02
CA ILE A 13 6.11 42.32 -5.96
C ILE A 13 6.79 41.00 -5.58
N ILE A 14 6.59 40.57 -4.34
CA ILE A 14 6.96 39.21 -3.90
C ILE A 14 5.94 38.26 -4.51
N ILE A 15 6.28 37.65 -5.65
CA ILE A 15 5.54 36.52 -6.20
C ILE A 15 5.91 35.31 -5.34
N THR A 16 5.10 35.01 -4.33
CA THR A 16 5.13 33.71 -3.66
C THR A 16 4.81 32.64 -4.72
N GLY A 17 5.80 31.82 -5.07
CA GLY A 17 5.60 30.71 -6.00
C GLY A 17 4.54 29.76 -5.46
N MET A 18 3.33 29.82 -6.03
CA MET A 18 2.37 28.73 -5.86
C MET A 18 2.97 27.53 -6.59
N ALA A 19 3.25 26.45 -5.86
CA ALA A 19 3.65 25.19 -6.47
C ALA A 19 2.65 24.85 -7.58
N GLU A 20 3.15 24.64 -8.79
CA GLU A 20 2.33 24.35 -9.96
C GLU A 20 1.50 23.09 -9.68
N VAL A 21 0.17 23.22 -9.77
CA VAL A 21 -0.75 22.08 -9.64
C VAL A 21 -0.55 21.20 -10.87
N LYS A 22 0.40 20.26 -10.78
CA LYS A 22 0.72 19.39 -11.91
C LYS A 22 -0.29 18.24 -11.93
N GLU A 23 -1.29 18.37 -12.78
CA GLU A 23 -2.16 17.26 -13.17
C GLU A 23 -1.31 16.10 -13.71
N PHE A 24 -1.83 14.89 -13.58
CA PHE A 24 -1.19 13.70 -14.13
C PHE A 24 -2.23 12.82 -14.81
N LYS A 25 -1.79 11.96 -15.73
CA LYS A 25 -2.67 11.06 -16.48
C LYS A 25 -3.52 10.25 -15.50
N LYS A 26 -4.85 10.27 -15.66
CA LYS A 26 -5.73 9.41 -14.88
C LYS A 26 -5.49 7.94 -15.26
N PHE A 27 -5.38 7.07 -14.25
CA PHE A 27 -5.26 5.63 -14.43
C PHE A 27 -6.14 4.91 -13.41
N GLN A 28 -6.90 3.92 -13.90
CA GLN A 28 -7.70 3.03 -13.06
C GLN A 28 -7.00 1.69 -12.92
N LEU A 29 -6.58 1.36 -11.70
CA LEU A 29 -5.97 0.10 -11.32
C LEU A 29 -7.03 -0.82 -10.71
N LEU A 30 -7.79 -1.49 -11.58
CA LEU A 30 -8.85 -2.40 -11.15
C LEU A 30 -8.28 -3.60 -10.38
N PRO A 31 -9.01 -4.14 -9.39
CA PRO A 31 -8.57 -5.29 -8.64
C PRO A 31 -8.50 -6.54 -9.51
N ILE A 32 -7.42 -7.30 -9.36
CA ILE A 32 -7.21 -8.59 -10.01
C ILE A 32 -6.98 -9.64 -8.93
N ASP A 33 -7.53 -10.84 -9.14
CA ASP A 33 -7.19 -12.01 -8.32
C ASP A 33 -7.02 -13.27 -9.19
N ASP A 34 -5.78 -13.54 -9.57
CA ASP A 34 -5.40 -14.72 -10.36
C ASP A 34 -5.31 -16.00 -9.52
N SER A 35 -5.66 -15.96 -8.23
CA SER A 35 -5.45 -17.11 -7.34
C SER A 35 -6.23 -18.36 -7.72
N ALA A 36 -7.33 -18.20 -8.48
CA ALA A 36 -8.12 -19.32 -8.99
C ALA A 36 -7.62 -19.85 -10.36
N ALA A 37 -6.62 -19.21 -10.97
CA ALA A 37 -6.12 -19.59 -12.30
C ALA A 37 -5.27 -20.88 -12.29
N ASP A 38 -4.59 -21.17 -11.17
CA ASP A 38 -3.94 -22.47 -10.92
C ASP A 38 -4.69 -23.19 -9.78
N LYS A 39 -5.16 -24.41 -10.06
CA LYS A 39 -5.97 -25.18 -9.10
C LYS A 39 -5.19 -25.59 -7.84
N GLU A 40 -3.92 -25.93 -7.98
CA GLU A 40 -3.06 -26.32 -6.85
C GLU A 40 -2.76 -25.10 -5.98
N PHE A 41 -2.47 -23.96 -6.60
CA PHE A 41 -2.29 -22.68 -5.91
C PHE A 41 -3.56 -22.28 -5.18
N TYR A 42 -4.72 -22.38 -5.82
CA TYR A 42 -6.00 -22.05 -5.18
C TYR A 42 -6.22 -22.86 -3.91
N ILE A 43 -6.01 -24.18 -3.94
CA ILE A 43 -6.13 -25.04 -2.76
C ILE A 43 -5.14 -24.62 -1.68
N TYR A 44 -3.88 -24.39 -2.07
CA TYR A 44 -2.82 -23.94 -1.17
C TYR A 44 -3.16 -22.60 -0.49
N ILE A 45 -3.57 -21.59 -1.26
CA ILE A 45 -3.81 -20.24 -0.74
C ILE A 45 -5.07 -20.18 0.13
N GLN A 46 -6.09 -21.01 -0.14
CA GLN A 46 -7.24 -21.14 0.77
C GLN A 46 -6.81 -21.74 2.12
N LYS A 47 -5.91 -22.73 2.13
CA LYS A 47 -5.35 -23.28 3.35
C LYS A 47 -4.50 -22.25 4.09
N PHE A 48 -3.68 -21.48 3.37
CA PHE A 48 -2.87 -20.40 3.93
C PHE A 48 -3.74 -19.29 4.55
N LYS A 49 -4.72 -18.78 3.82
CA LYS A 49 -5.71 -17.79 4.29
C LYS A 49 -6.44 -18.29 5.55
N THR A 50 -6.84 -19.56 5.57
CA THR A 50 -7.46 -20.19 6.75
C THR A 50 -6.50 -20.21 7.95
N ALA A 51 -5.24 -20.59 7.74
CA ALA A 51 -4.23 -20.60 8.80
C ALA A 51 -3.97 -19.20 9.37
N VAL A 52 -3.92 -18.17 8.52
CA VAL A 52 -3.78 -16.77 8.92
C VAL A 52 -4.98 -16.30 9.74
N LYS A 53 -6.20 -16.51 9.24
CA LYS A 53 -7.44 -16.08 9.92
C LYS A 53 -7.64 -16.77 11.26
N SER A 54 -7.31 -18.06 11.35
CA SER A 54 -7.40 -18.85 12.59
C SER A 54 -6.17 -18.74 13.49
N ARG A 55 -5.16 -17.93 13.12
CA ARG A 55 -3.89 -17.77 13.84
C ARG A 55 -3.20 -19.12 14.14
N ASN A 56 -3.33 -20.06 13.22
CA ASN A 56 -2.83 -21.42 13.37
C ASN A 56 -1.36 -21.50 12.95
N LEU A 57 -0.47 -21.23 13.90
CA LEU A 57 0.97 -21.20 13.67
C LEU A 57 1.55 -22.54 13.20
N THR A 58 1.06 -23.66 13.72
CA THR A 58 1.53 -24.99 13.30
C THR A 58 1.26 -25.24 11.83
N THR A 59 0.04 -24.92 11.37
CA THR A 59 -0.31 -25.05 9.95
C THR A 59 0.45 -24.05 9.09
N LEU A 60 0.56 -22.80 9.54
CA LEU A 60 1.29 -21.76 8.83
C LEU A 60 2.75 -22.17 8.57
N ARG A 61 3.45 -22.71 9.57
CA ARG A 61 4.85 -23.15 9.42
C ARG A 61 5.05 -24.15 8.29
N ASN A 62 4.08 -25.04 8.07
CA ASN A 62 4.14 -26.05 7.01
C ASN A 62 3.83 -25.50 5.61
N LEU A 63 3.46 -24.22 5.50
CA LEU A 63 3.16 -23.56 4.24
C LEU A 63 4.21 -22.50 3.89
N ILE A 64 5.19 -22.27 4.77
CA ILE A 64 6.25 -21.29 4.58
C ILE A 64 7.53 -22.03 4.22
N ALA A 65 8.23 -21.53 3.21
CA ALA A 65 9.52 -22.05 2.82
C ALA A 65 10.55 -21.88 3.96
N HIS A 66 11.44 -22.86 4.13
CA HIS A 66 12.48 -22.79 5.17
C HIS A 66 13.41 -21.58 5.01
N ASP A 67 13.64 -21.18 3.76
CA ASP A 67 14.45 -20.06 3.28
C ASP A 67 13.63 -18.79 3.01
N VAL A 68 12.43 -18.65 3.58
CA VAL A 68 11.57 -17.48 3.37
C VAL A 68 12.31 -16.16 3.66
N ALA A 69 12.23 -15.22 2.73
CA ALA A 69 12.71 -13.86 2.93
C ALA A 69 11.71 -13.04 3.74
N PHE A 70 12.18 -12.32 4.75
CA PHE A 70 11.33 -11.47 5.61
C PHE A 70 11.90 -10.06 5.83
N THR A 71 13.10 -9.81 5.33
CA THR A 71 13.74 -8.50 5.11
C THR A 71 14.65 -8.61 3.88
N PHE A 72 15.08 -7.49 3.30
CA PHE A 72 16.01 -7.50 2.14
C PHE A 72 17.37 -8.11 2.44
N GLU A 73 17.80 -8.05 3.70
CA GLU A 73 19.06 -8.62 4.18
C GLU A 73 18.83 -9.92 4.97
N SER A 74 17.67 -10.56 4.83
CA SER A 74 17.29 -11.66 5.71
C SER A 74 18.26 -12.84 5.63
N GLN A 75 18.79 -13.18 6.79
CA GLN A 75 19.47 -14.43 7.10
C GLN A 75 18.58 -15.12 8.17
N ASP A 76 18.56 -16.45 8.23
CA ASP A 76 17.75 -17.28 9.16
C ASP A 76 16.34 -17.71 8.70
N GLY A 77 15.89 -17.33 7.51
CA GLY A 77 14.68 -17.85 6.87
C GLY A 77 13.45 -17.86 7.78
N ILE A 78 12.76 -18.99 7.89
CA ILE A 78 11.53 -19.11 8.69
C ILE A 78 11.75 -18.79 10.18
N ASN A 79 12.90 -19.13 10.76
CA ASN A 79 13.17 -18.85 12.17
C ASN A 79 13.28 -17.35 12.42
N GLY A 80 13.94 -16.63 11.50
CA GLY A 80 14.03 -15.18 11.53
C GLY A 80 12.65 -14.52 11.39
N LEU A 81 11.81 -14.99 10.45
CA LEU A 81 10.43 -14.53 10.29
C LEU A 81 9.63 -14.72 11.59
N ILE A 82 9.65 -15.91 12.18
CA ILE A 82 8.92 -16.23 13.41
C ILE A 82 9.34 -15.28 14.54
N LYS A 83 10.63 -15.02 14.70
CA LYS A 83 11.17 -14.14 15.73
C LYS A 83 10.82 -12.67 15.49
N LEU A 84 11.00 -12.17 14.26
CA LEU A 84 10.69 -10.78 13.90
C LEU A 84 9.24 -10.44 14.23
N TRP A 85 8.33 -11.34 13.87
CA TRP A 85 6.91 -11.18 14.08
C TRP A 85 6.43 -11.62 15.48
N ASN A 86 7.34 -11.97 16.39
CA ASN A 86 7.04 -12.38 17.76
C ASN A 86 6.05 -13.57 17.84
N LEU A 87 6.08 -14.45 16.83
CA LEU A 87 5.21 -15.63 16.72
C LEU A 87 5.66 -16.77 17.65
N ASP A 88 6.90 -16.76 18.11
CA ASP A 88 7.44 -17.66 19.12
C ASP A 88 6.99 -17.32 20.54
N ARG A 89 6.83 -16.03 20.87
CA ARG A 89 6.50 -15.61 22.25
C ARG A 89 5.04 -15.25 22.45
N ASN A 90 4.42 -14.55 21.49
CA ASN A 90 3.04 -14.09 21.59
C ASN A 90 2.29 -14.30 20.27
N PRO A 91 2.20 -15.56 19.78
CA PRO A 91 1.59 -15.85 18.49
C PRO A 91 0.18 -15.29 18.40
N GLN A 92 -0.63 -15.43 19.43
CA GLN A 92 -2.04 -15.04 19.36
C GLN A 92 -2.23 -13.54 19.15
N ASN A 93 -1.31 -12.68 19.59
CA ASN A 93 -1.43 -11.22 19.45
C ASN A 93 -0.41 -10.62 18.46
N SER A 94 0.27 -11.47 17.69
CA SER A 94 1.21 -10.99 16.67
C SER A 94 0.50 -10.13 15.62
N LYS A 95 1.12 -9.00 15.27
CA LYS A 95 0.67 -8.13 14.17
C LYS A 95 0.76 -8.82 12.81
N PHE A 96 1.55 -9.89 12.69
CA PHE A 96 1.67 -10.67 11.45
C PHE A 96 0.32 -11.09 10.90
N TRP A 97 -0.58 -11.58 11.75
CA TRP A 97 -1.88 -12.07 11.30
C TRP A 97 -2.72 -10.99 10.64
N TYR A 98 -2.68 -9.78 11.21
CA TYR A 98 -3.41 -8.63 10.69
C TYR A 98 -2.79 -8.14 9.38
N GLU A 99 -1.46 -7.97 9.33
CA GLU A 99 -0.77 -7.49 8.13
C GLU A 99 -0.88 -8.49 6.96
N MET A 100 -0.70 -9.78 7.23
CA MET A 100 -0.83 -10.83 6.22
C MET A 100 -2.27 -10.95 5.71
N ASP A 101 -3.29 -10.91 6.58
CA ASP A 101 -4.69 -10.93 6.15
C ASP A 101 -5.04 -9.70 5.29
N LYS A 102 -4.53 -8.52 5.65
CA LYS A 102 -4.67 -7.30 4.85
C LYS A 102 -4.09 -7.49 3.45
N VAL A 103 -2.87 -8.00 3.33
CA VAL A 103 -2.21 -8.28 2.03
C VAL A 103 -2.99 -9.31 1.20
N LEU A 104 -3.41 -10.41 1.83
CA LEU A 104 -4.16 -11.49 1.17
C LEU A 104 -5.57 -11.11 0.74
N SER A 105 -6.14 -10.03 1.29
CA SER A 105 -7.49 -9.54 0.98
C SER A 105 -7.59 -8.79 -0.35
N MET A 106 -6.46 -8.33 -0.89
CA MET A 106 -6.45 -7.43 -2.05
C MET A 106 -6.52 -8.13 -3.40
N GLY A 107 -6.31 -9.45 -3.43
CA GLY A 107 -6.17 -10.22 -4.68
C GLY A 107 -4.70 -10.39 -5.11
N SER A 108 -4.47 -11.32 -6.04
CA SER A 108 -3.14 -11.71 -6.53
C SER A 108 -2.96 -11.54 -8.03
N SER A 109 -1.70 -11.52 -8.46
CA SER A 109 -1.30 -11.60 -9.86
C SER A 109 -0.08 -12.51 -10.00
N PHE A 110 0.05 -13.17 -11.15
CA PHE A 110 1.29 -13.87 -11.49
C PHE A 110 2.43 -12.87 -11.64
N TYR A 111 3.55 -13.12 -10.96
CA TYR A 111 4.75 -12.29 -10.96
C TYR A 111 5.71 -12.64 -12.10
N ASP A 112 5.62 -13.85 -12.63
CA ASP A 112 6.44 -14.33 -13.74
C ASP A 112 5.59 -14.87 -14.90
N GLU A 113 6.19 -14.92 -16.11
CA GLU A 113 5.53 -15.40 -17.32
C GLU A 113 5.22 -16.91 -17.30
N ASN A 114 6.05 -17.69 -16.59
CA ASN A 114 5.88 -19.14 -16.45
C ASN A 114 4.72 -19.50 -15.49
N LYS A 115 4.10 -18.50 -14.86
CA LYS A 115 3.02 -18.66 -13.88
C LYS A 115 3.41 -19.55 -12.69
N THR A 116 4.69 -19.51 -12.33
CA THR A 116 5.24 -20.26 -11.19
C THR A 116 5.33 -19.45 -9.91
N THR A 117 5.10 -18.13 -9.99
CA THR A 117 5.15 -17.21 -8.86
C THR A 117 3.90 -16.35 -8.83
N GLN A 118 3.29 -16.23 -7.66
CA GLN A 118 2.11 -15.41 -7.38
C GLN A 118 2.44 -14.41 -6.29
N ALA A 119 2.01 -13.17 -6.47
CA ALA A 119 2.22 -12.11 -5.50
C ALA A 119 0.90 -11.53 -5.00
N TYR A 120 0.88 -11.24 -3.70
CA TYR A 120 -0.14 -10.42 -3.05
C TYR A 120 0.53 -9.15 -2.47
N PRO A 121 -0.09 -7.97 -2.55
CA PRO A 121 -1.27 -7.66 -3.35
C PRO A 121 -0.96 -7.62 -4.86
N TYR A 122 -1.95 -7.86 -5.72
CA TYR A 122 -1.85 -7.78 -7.18
C TYR A 122 -1.17 -6.48 -7.66
N LEU A 123 -1.43 -5.37 -6.96
CA LEU A 123 -0.89 -4.05 -7.30
C LEU A 123 0.64 -4.01 -7.26
N PHE A 124 1.32 -4.88 -6.50
CA PHE A 124 2.80 -4.94 -6.52
C PHE A 124 3.31 -5.34 -7.91
N VAL A 125 2.56 -6.20 -8.60
CA VAL A 125 2.93 -6.72 -9.92
C VAL A 125 2.52 -5.76 -11.03
N ILE A 126 1.29 -5.25 -10.95
CA ILE A 126 0.66 -4.53 -12.06
C ILE A 126 0.69 -3.01 -11.90
N PHE A 127 1.44 -2.48 -10.92
CA PHE A 127 1.56 -1.03 -10.78
C PHE A 127 2.20 -0.44 -12.05
N PRO A 128 1.59 0.57 -12.68
CA PRO A 128 2.09 1.10 -13.94
C PRO A 128 3.42 1.83 -13.75
N ALA A 129 4.40 1.48 -14.60
CA ALA A 129 5.75 2.04 -14.58
C ALA A 129 5.84 3.56 -14.82
N ASP A 130 4.80 4.17 -15.41
CA ASP A 130 4.70 5.61 -15.62
C ASP A 130 4.58 6.42 -14.31
N TYR A 131 4.37 5.75 -13.17
CA TYR A 131 4.16 6.37 -11.86
C TYR A 131 5.25 5.91 -10.89
N ASP A 132 5.96 6.87 -10.30
CA ASP A 132 6.97 6.59 -9.29
C ASP A 132 6.33 5.91 -8.07
N SER A 133 6.75 4.69 -7.77
CA SER A 133 6.22 3.86 -6.67
C SER A 133 6.43 4.46 -5.27
N HIS A 134 7.36 5.42 -5.13
CA HIS A 134 7.60 6.15 -3.89
C HIS A 134 6.67 7.35 -3.72
N GLU A 135 6.23 7.95 -4.82
CA GLU A 135 5.37 9.14 -4.79
C GLU A 135 3.88 8.78 -4.94
N TYR A 136 3.57 7.69 -5.62
CA TYR A 136 2.22 7.31 -6.00
C TYR A 136 1.73 6.08 -5.24
N SER A 137 0.41 6.02 -5.06
CA SER A 137 -0.29 4.89 -4.45
C SER A 137 -1.60 4.63 -5.18
N ALA A 138 -2.16 3.44 -4.98
CA ALA A 138 -3.47 3.08 -5.50
C ALA A 138 -4.55 3.32 -4.47
N VAL A 139 -5.64 3.96 -4.88
CA VAL A 139 -6.92 3.93 -4.17
C VAL A 139 -7.63 2.64 -4.55
N THR A 140 -7.90 1.74 -3.61
CA THR A 140 -8.38 0.37 -3.90
C THR A 140 -9.84 0.15 -3.53
N GLY A 141 -10.72 1.02 -4.00
CA GLY A 141 -12.16 0.91 -3.78
C GLY A 141 -12.99 1.72 -4.75
N LYS A 142 -14.30 1.45 -4.75
CA LYS A 142 -15.30 2.21 -5.51
C LYS A 142 -15.78 3.41 -4.73
N LYS A 143 -15.98 4.54 -5.41
CA LYS A 143 -16.55 5.77 -4.85
C LYS A 143 -15.87 6.20 -3.53
N VAL A 144 -14.55 6.08 -3.48
CA VAL A 144 -13.77 6.47 -2.31
C VAL A 144 -13.76 7.99 -2.21
N ASN A 145 -14.18 8.52 -1.06
CA ASN A 145 -14.27 9.95 -0.83
C ASN A 145 -12.89 10.58 -0.61
N VAL A 146 -12.59 11.60 -1.39
CA VAL A 146 -11.54 12.59 -1.10
C VAL A 146 -12.17 13.72 -0.31
N ARG A 147 -11.64 13.98 0.88
CA ARG A 147 -12.19 14.97 1.81
C ARG A 147 -11.32 16.21 1.90
N GLN A 148 -11.94 17.35 2.17
CA GLN A 148 -11.24 18.64 2.23
C GLN A 148 -10.23 18.71 3.39
N THR A 149 -10.56 18.10 4.52
CA THR A 149 -9.74 18.04 5.74
C THR A 149 -9.69 16.59 6.26
N PRO A 150 -8.71 16.22 7.10
CA PRO A 150 -8.54 14.85 7.58
C PRO A 150 -9.59 14.46 8.64
N SER A 151 -10.85 14.34 8.22
CA SER A 151 -11.97 13.96 9.08
C SER A 151 -13.09 13.33 8.27
N SER A 152 -13.72 12.28 8.82
CA SER A 152 -14.88 11.61 8.19
C SER A 152 -16.11 12.52 8.05
N LYS A 153 -16.13 13.65 8.77
CA LYS A 153 -17.20 14.66 8.75
C LYS A 153 -16.92 15.81 7.78
N SER A 154 -15.71 15.87 7.21
CA SER A 154 -15.30 16.92 6.29
C SER A 154 -16.01 16.79 4.93
N PRO A 155 -16.31 17.90 4.23
CA PRO A 155 -16.89 17.87 2.90
C PRO A 155 -16.12 16.96 1.94
N VAL A 156 -16.86 16.22 1.11
CA VAL A 156 -16.30 15.44 0.01
C VAL A 156 -16.07 16.40 -1.17
N ILE A 157 -14.84 16.45 -1.67
CA ILE A 157 -14.43 17.35 -2.77
C ILE A 157 -14.24 16.62 -4.11
N GLU A 158 -14.07 15.29 -4.04
CA GLU A 158 -13.96 14.38 -5.18
C GLU A 158 -14.24 12.94 -4.73
N THR A 159 -14.60 12.06 -5.67
CA THR A 159 -14.74 10.63 -5.44
C THR A 159 -13.91 9.85 -6.46
N LEU A 160 -13.18 8.83 -6.01
CA LEU A 160 -12.28 8.03 -6.83
C LEU A 160 -12.82 6.60 -6.99
N ASP A 161 -12.55 5.99 -8.15
CA ASP A 161 -12.92 4.60 -8.44
C ASP A 161 -11.72 3.80 -8.95
N TYR A 162 -11.05 3.10 -8.03
CA TYR A 162 -9.81 2.34 -8.28
C TYR A 162 -8.69 3.16 -8.94
N GLU A 163 -8.40 4.36 -8.45
CA GLU A 163 -7.50 5.30 -9.15
C GLU A 163 -6.12 5.44 -8.51
N ILE A 164 -5.12 5.79 -9.33
CA ILE A 164 -3.80 6.18 -8.83
C ILE A 164 -3.83 7.63 -8.33
N VAL A 165 -3.20 7.86 -7.19
CA VAL A 165 -3.05 9.17 -6.55
C VAL A 165 -1.60 9.43 -6.17
N LYS A 166 -1.18 10.69 -6.19
CA LYS A 166 0.10 11.09 -5.58
C LYS A 166 -0.12 11.24 -4.07
N THR A 167 0.72 10.62 -3.26
CA THR A 167 0.64 10.68 -1.79
C THR A 167 1.72 11.59 -1.23
N ALA A 168 1.36 12.41 -0.24
CA ALA A 168 2.32 13.13 0.58
C ALA A 168 2.32 12.52 1.98
N TRP A 169 3.25 11.60 2.24
CA TRP A 169 3.44 11.03 3.57
C TRP A 169 4.30 11.98 4.41
N SER A 170 3.69 12.57 5.44
CA SER A 170 4.38 13.29 6.50
C SER A 170 3.93 12.70 7.83
N ALA A 171 4.88 12.20 8.63
CA ALA A 171 4.57 11.65 9.95
C ALA A 171 3.96 12.70 10.89
N GLU A 172 4.33 13.97 10.70
CA GLU A 172 3.94 15.11 11.55
C GLU A 172 2.46 15.51 11.38
N ASP A 173 1.83 15.17 10.24
CA ASP A 173 0.44 15.54 9.91
C ASP A 173 -0.56 14.39 10.03
N THR A 174 -0.18 13.30 10.72
CA THR A 174 -0.98 12.07 10.72
C THR A 174 -2.16 12.16 11.69
N VAL A 175 -3.36 12.41 11.16
CA VAL A 175 -4.61 12.37 11.95
C VAL A 175 -5.19 10.95 11.94
N SER A 176 -5.30 10.35 13.12
CA SER A 176 -5.96 9.04 13.30
C SER A 176 -7.46 9.21 13.56
N GLU A 177 -8.27 8.35 12.95
CA GLU A 177 -9.72 8.30 13.18
C GLU A 177 -10.23 6.85 13.09
N LYS A 178 -11.29 6.55 13.83
CA LYS A 178 -12.06 5.32 13.66
C LYS A 178 -13.27 5.58 12.77
N VAL A 179 -13.25 5.06 11.56
CA VAL A 179 -14.33 5.23 10.56
C VAL A 179 -15.02 3.89 10.37
N ASN A 180 -16.33 3.82 10.62
CA ASN A 180 -17.13 2.60 10.47
C ASN A 180 -16.54 1.36 11.17
N GLY A 181 -15.97 1.54 12.36
CA GLY A 181 -15.36 0.44 13.11
C GLY A 181 -13.88 0.18 12.79
N ILE A 182 -13.35 0.77 11.73
CA ILE A 182 -11.97 0.56 11.25
C ILE A 182 -11.09 1.69 11.75
N ASN A 183 -9.99 1.35 12.42
CA ASN A 183 -8.96 2.32 12.79
C ASN A 183 -8.07 2.59 11.58
N GLY A 184 -7.74 3.86 11.36
CA GLY A 184 -6.81 4.26 10.32
C GLY A 184 -6.42 5.71 10.46
N THR A 185 -5.61 6.16 9.53
CA THR A 185 -5.16 7.55 9.42
C THR A 185 -5.73 8.20 8.16
N TRP A 186 -5.75 9.52 8.13
CA TRP A 186 -6.02 10.30 6.92
C TRP A 186 -4.72 10.56 6.17
N VAL A 187 -4.69 10.15 4.90
CA VAL A 187 -3.55 10.32 4.01
C VAL A 187 -3.83 11.50 3.09
N LYS A 188 -2.92 12.46 3.05
CA LYS A 188 -2.99 13.57 2.11
C LYS A 188 -2.65 13.07 0.70
N VAL A 189 -3.53 13.38 -0.25
CA VAL A 189 -3.40 12.96 -1.64
C VAL A 189 -3.60 14.12 -2.60
N GLN A 190 -2.96 14.03 -3.76
CA GLN A 190 -3.29 14.78 -4.95
C GLN A 190 -3.89 13.84 -6.00
N THR A 191 -5.06 14.17 -6.50
CA THR A 191 -5.76 13.39 -7.53
C THR A 191 -5.24 13.75 -8.93
N SER A 192 -5.60 12.94 -9.93
CA SER A 192 -5.19 13.17 -11.33
C SER A 192 -5.66 14.52 -11.87
N THR A 193 -6.76 15.06 -11.35
CA THR A 193 -7.30 16.40 -11.66
C THR A 193 -6.59 17.54 -10.92
N GLY A 194 -5.52 17.24 -10.17
CA GLY A 194 -4.75 18.23 -9.42
C GLY A 194 -5.35 18.64 -8.06
N LYS A 195 -6.54 18.13 -7.71
CA LYS A 195 -7.15 18.43 -6.40
C LYS A 195 -6.35 17.78 -5.27
N THR A 196 -6.11 18.56 -4.22
CA THR A 196 -5.49 18.05 -2.99
C THR A 196 -6.56 17.86 -1.92
N GLY A 197 -6.52 16.73 -1.23
CA GLY A 197 -7.41 16.43 -0.11
C GLY A 197 -6.91 15.25 0.71
N TYR A 198 -7.81 14.60 1.42
CA TYR A 198 -7.49 13.53 2.35
C TYR A 198 -8.37 12.31 2.09
N VAL A 199 -7.74 11.14 2.04
CA VAL A 199 -8.41 9.85 1.90
C VAL A 199 -8.05 8.98 3.09
N PHE A 200 -9.02 8.21 3.58
CA PHE A 200 -8.80 7.31 4.70
C PHE A 200 -7.89 6.15 4.27
N SER A 201 -6.81 5.93 5.01
CA SER A 201 -5.74 4.94 4.73
C SER A 201 -6.21 3.51 4.48
N HIS A 202 -7.41 3.13 4.96
CA HIS A 202 -8.01 1.83 4.61
C HIS A 202 -8.20 1.63 3.10
N TYR A 203 -8.32 2.72 2.33
CA TYR A 203 -8.52 2.67 0.88
C TYR A 203 -7.26 3.00 0.08
N ILE A 204 -6.10 3.25 0.72
CA ILE A 204 -4.85 3.62 0.02
C ILE A 204 -3.79 2.58 0.28
N HIS A 205 -3.17 2.11 -0.80
CA HIS A 205 -2.14 1.10 -0.77
C HIS A 205 -0.96 1.48 -1.66
N SER A 206 0.23 1.42 -1.09
CA SER A 206 1.49 1.67 -1.79
C SER A 206 1.92 0.41 -2.55
N PRO A 207 2.44 0.54 -3.79
CA PRO A 207 3.02 -0.58 -4.54
C PRO A 207 4.25 -1.21 -3.89
N ILE A 208 4.97 -0.47 -3.06
CA ILE A 208 6.16 -0.92 -2.33
C ILE A 208 5.84 -1.26 -0.86
N GLY A 209 4.55 -1.35 -0.51
CA GLY A 209 4.11 -1.80 0.81
C GLY A 209 4.39 -3.28 1.09
N PRO A 210 3.84 -3.81 2.19
CA PRO A 210 3.93 -5.23 2.52
C PRO A 210 3.41 -6.11 1.39
N ARG A 211 4.19 -7.13 1.02
CA ARG A 211 3.88 -8.06 -0.06
C ARG A 211 4.29 -9.48 0.30
N ALA A 212 3.45 -10.43 -0.10
CA ALA A 212 3.66 -11.86 0.06
C ALA A 212 3.89 -12.50 -1.30
N ILE A 213 5.00 -13.21 -1.46
CA ILE A 213 5.38 -13.92 -2.68
C ILE A 213 5.29 -15.41 -2.42
N PHE A 214 4.63 -16.11 -3.35
CA PHE A 214 4.43 -17.54 -3.32
C PHE A 214 5.00 -18.17 -4.58
N GLU A 215 5.76 -19.24 -4.44
CA GLU A 215 6.40 -19.93 -5.56
C GLU A 215 6.00 -21.40 -5.59
N LYS A 216 5.85 -21.93 -6.80
CA LYS A 216 5.70 -23.35 -7.06
C LYS A 216 7.07 -24.02 -7.03
N ARG A 217 7.30 -24.86 -6.02
CA ARG A 217 8.52 -25.67 -5.87
C ARG A 217 8.21 -27.15 -6.08
N SER A 218 9.22 -28.02 -6.01
CA SER A 218 9.04 -29.48 -6.20
C SER A 218 8.00 -30.10 -5.26
N GLU A 219 7.91 -29.61 -4.03
CA GLU A 219 6.97 -30.07 -3.00
C GLU A 219 5.59 -29.38 -3.09
N GLY A 220 5.40 -28.48 -4.08
CA GLY A 220 4.20 -27.67 -4.26
C GLY A 220 4.42 -26.18 -3.96
N TRP A 221 3.32 -25.46 -3.81
CA TRP A 221 3.33 -24.02 -3.54
C TRP A 221 3.73 -23.73 -2.09
N VAL A 222 4.55 -22.71 -1.87
CA VAL A 222 4.98 -22.23 -0.55
C VAL A 222 5.13 -20.70 -0.54
N LEU A 223 5.03 -20.08 0.64
CA LEU A 223 5.41 -18.67 0.83
C LEU A 223 6.94 -18.56 0.83
N THR A 224 7.50 -17.76 -0.07
CA THR A 224 8.95 -17.56 -0.21
C THR A 224 9.40 -16.16 0.18
N ALA A 225 8.51 -15.18 0.22
CA ALA A 225 8.82 -13.88 0.81
C ALA A 225 7.61 -13.24 1.48
N PHE A 226 7.85 -12.55 2.60
CA PHE A 226 6.93 -11.55 3.17
C PHE A 226 7.72 -10.33 3.61
N VAL A 227 7.79 -9.32 2.74
CA VAL A 227 8.67 -8.15 2.87
C VAL A 227 7.91 -6.84 2.64
N SER A 228 8.50 -5.71 3.02
CA SER A 228 7.97 -4.36 2.78
C SER A 228 9.12 -3.41 2.48
N GLY A 229 8.90 -2.40 1.63
CA GLY A 229 9.93 -1.48 1.12
C GLY A 229 10.31 -1.83 -0.32
N ASP A 230 11.40 -1.30 -0.86
CA ASP A 230 11.95 -1.64 -2.17
C ASP A 230 13.41 -2.12 -2.07
#